data_AF-A0A3A2Z6V1-F1
#
_entry.id   AF-A0A3A2Z6V1-F1
#
_cell.length_a   1.000
_cell.length_b   1.000
_cell.length_c   1.000
_cell.angle_alpha   90.00
_cell.angle_beta   90.00
_cell.angle_gamma   90.00
#
_symmetry.space_group_name_H-M   'P 1'
#
loop_
_entity.id
_entity.type
_entity.pdbx_description
1 polymer ?
#
loop_
_entity_poly.entity_id
_entity_poly.type
_entity_poly.pdbx_seq_one_letter_code
_entity_poly.pdbx_strand_id
1 'polypeptide(L)'
;MRRMLWGREYPDAQLSDIVADDSKIKDLAITASERGVVVLRRQDIEVHQFKYLIQRMGELTGKPEEGKLHINPIHPEVNCCLGNDQVLFDPEVYVVSSEHNRDKFDDYLNTKHKQFASRGWHAE
;
A
#
# COMPACT_ATOMS: atom_id res chain seq x y z
N MET A 1 -10.40 -25.05 5.29
CA MET A 1 -10.57 -23.57 5.25
C MET A 1 -10.05 -22.99 6.56
N ARG A 2 -9.00 -22.17 6.52
CA ARG A 2 -8.44 -21.50 7.71
C ARG A 2 -9.27 -20.23 7.93
N ARG A 3 -10.11 -20.21 8.96
CA ARG A 3 -10.97 -19.05 9.28
C ARG A 3 -10.08 -17.89 9.74
N MET A 4 -10.04 -16.82 8.97
CA MET A 4 -9.39 -15.57 9.39
C MET A 4 -10.15 -15.02 10.60
N LEU A 5 -9.48 -14.90 11.74
CA LEU A 5 -10.15 -14.55 13.00
C LEU A 5 -10.55 -13.07 13.02
N TRP A 6 -9.73 -12.15 12.48
CA TRP A 6 -9.90 -10.69 12.65
C TRP A 6 -9.89 -9.93 11.30
N GLY A 7 -10.70 -10.35 10.32
CA GLY A 7 -10.82 -9.66 9.02
C GLY A 7 -11.90 -10.24 8.11
N ARG A 8 -12.00 -9.73 6.88
CA ARG A 8 -12.87 -10.27 5.82
C ARG A 8 -12.05 -10.68 4.59
N GLU A 9 -12.33 -11.86 4.06
CA GLU A 9 -11.66 -12.38 2.87
C GLU A 9 -12.66 -12.53 1.72
N TYR A 10 -12.26 -12.08 0.53
CA TYR A 10 -12.98 -12.25 -0.73
C TYR A 10 -12.08 -13.04 -1.69
N PRO A 11 -12.23 -14.38 -1.77
CA PRO A 11 -11.31 -15.23 -2.54
C PRO A 11 -11.38 -15.00 -4.05
N ASP A 12 -12.55 -14.58 -4.56
CA ASP A 12 -12.87 -14.57 -5.99
C ASP A 12 -13.25 -13.18 -6.51
N ALA A 13 -13.37 -12.16 -5.64
CA ALA A 13 -13.69 -10.80 -6.07
C ALA A 13 -12.48 -10.14 -6.76
N GLN A 14 -12.71 -9.47 -7.89
CA GLN A 14 -11.70 -8.65 -8.57
C GLN A 14 -11.98 -7.17 -8.33
N LEU A 15 -10.93 -6.41 -8.00
CA LEU A 15 -11.02 -4.96 -7.86
C LEU A 15 -11.32 -4.27 -9.20
N SER A 16 -10.82 -4.82 -10.31
CA SER A 16 -11.10 -4.34 -11.66
C SER A 16 -12.59 -4.39 -12.03
N ASP A 17 -13.37 -5.31 -11.45
CA ASP A 17 -14.82 -5.40 -11.67
C ASP A 17 -15.63 -4.35 -10.91
N ILE A 18 -15.05 -3.72 -9.88
CA ILE A 18 -15.76 -2.79 -9.00
C ILE A 18 -15.24 -1.35 -9.10
N VAL A 19 -14.09 -1.13 -9.73
CA VAL A 19 -13.41 0.18 -9.80
C VAL A 19 -14.24 1.29 -10.48
N ALA A 20 -15.26 0.94 -11.25
CA ALA A 20 -16.17 1.90 -11.89
C ALA A 20 -17.47 2.16 -11.10
N ASP A 21 -17.69 1.48 -9.97
CA ASP A 21 -18.94 1.52 -9.21
C ASP A 21 -18.72 2.12 -7.81
N ASP A 22 -19.03 3.40 -7.67
CA ASP A 22 -18.88 4.15 -6.41
C ASP A 22 -19.61 3.49 -5.23
N SER A 23 -20.73 2.81 -5.47
CA SER A 23 -21.47 2.14 -4.39
C SER A 23 -20.66 0.96 -3.83
N LYS A 24 -20.06 0.17 -4.72
CA LYS A 24 -19.20 -0.96 -4.33
C LYS A 24 -17.89 -0.50 -3.71
N ILE A 25 -17.29 0.57 -4.23
CA ILE A 25 -16.08 1.16 -3.66
C ILE A 25 -16.35 1.66 -2.23
N LYS A 26 -17.47 2.35 -2.02
CA LYS A 26 -17.87 2.82 -0.69
C LYS A 26 -18.11 1.66 0.27
N ASP A 27 -18.81 0.62 -0.16
CA ASP A 27 -19.04 -0.58 0.67
C ASP A 27 -17.74 -1.29 1.05
N LEU A 28 -16.79 -1.39 0.11
CA LEU A 28 -15.46 -1.92 0.38
C LEU A 28 -14.71 -1.06 1.40
N ALA A 29 -14.78 0.27 1.29
CA ALA A 29 -14.12 1.20 2.21
C ALA A 29 -14.69 1.12 3.63
N ILE A 30 -16.01 1.02 3.75
CA ILE A 30 -16.69 0.82 5.04
C ILE A 30 -16.30 -0.55 5.61
N THR A 31 -16.35 -1.60 4.80
CA THR A 31 -15.97 -2.95 5.22
C THR A 31 -14.53 -3.01 5.73
N ALA A 32 -13.59 -2.37 5.02
CA ALA A 32 -12.20 -2.28 5.46
C ALA A 32 -12.06 -1.55 6.80
N SER A 33 -12.81 -0.47 7.00
CA SER A 33 -12.79 0.31 8.26
C SER A 33 -13.39 -0.47 9.44
N GLU A 34 -14.49 -1.20 9.23
CA GLU A 34 -15.14 -1.99 10.27
C GLU A 34 -14.35 -3.25 10.67
N ARG A 35 -13.72 -3.90 9.68
CA ARG A 35 -13.04 -5.19 9.88
C ARG A 35 -11.56 -5.03 10.19
N GLY A 36 -10.99 -3.86 9.96
CA GLY A 36 -9.56 -3.56 10.08
C GLY A 36 -8.71 -4.17 8.95
N VAL A 37 -9.02 -5.39 8.51
CA VAL A 37 -8.30 -6.08 7.44
C VAL A 37 -9.27 -6.69 6.42
N VAL A 38 -9.03 -6.39 5.14
CA VAL A 38 -9.66 -7.07 4.00
C VAL A 38 -8.59 -7.77 3.17
N VAL A 39 -8.84 -9.04 2.82
CA VAL A 39 -7.95 -9.85 1.99
C VAL A 39 -8.65 -10.16 0.67
N LEU A 40 -8.01 -9.75 -0.42
CA LEU A 40 -8.42 -10.00 -1.80
C LEU A 40 -7.35 -10.86 -2.45
N ARG A 41 -7.72 -11.99 -3.03
CA ARG A 41 -6.75 -12.92 -3.63
C ARG A 41 -6.68 -12.75 -5.13
N ARG A 42 -5.50 -13.00 -5.71
CA ARG A 42 -5.26 -13.09 -7.16
C ARG A 42 -5.87 -11.91 -7.92
N GLN A 43 -5.47 -10.70 -7.55
CA GLN A 43 -6.00 -9.49 -8.19
C GLN A 43 -5.32 -9.27 -9.54
N ASP A 44 -6.15 -9.03 -10.56
CA ASP A 44 -5.75 -8.57 -11.88
C ASP A 44 -6.32 -7.16 -12.10
N ILE A 45 -5.52 -6.16 -11.75
CA ILE A 45 -5.88 -4.74 -11.80
C ILE A 45 -4.64 -3.92 -12.14
N GLU A 46 -4.78 -2.95 -13.02
CA GLU A 46 -3.67 -2.06 -13.36
C GLU A 46 -3.40 -1.05 -12.25
N VAL A 47 -2.16 -0.60 -12.12
CA VAL A 47 -1.73 0.32 -11.05
C VAL A 47 -2.53 1.62 -11.07
N HIS A 48 -2.84 2.18 -12.25
CA HIS A 48 -3.62 3.40 -12.38
C HIS A 48 -5.07 3.23 -11.88
N GLN A 49 -5.69 2.07 -12.13
CA GLN A 49 -7.02 1.73 -11.63
C GLN A 49 -7.00 1.55 -10.12
N PHE A 50 -5.97 0.88 -9.59
CA PHE A 50 -5.82 0.69 -8.16
C PHE A 50 -5.65 2.03 -7.42
N LYS A 51 -4.81 2.95 -7.95
CA LYS A 51 -4.67 4.31 -7.42
C LYS A 51 -6.01 5.05 -7.39
N TYR A 52 -6.74 5.01 -8.50
CA TYR A 52 -8.08 5.59 -8.59
C TYR A 52 -9.01 5.01 -7.51
N LEU A 53 -9.06 3.69 -7.38
CA LEU A 53 -9.88 3.01 -6.38
C LEU A 53 -9.57 3.49 -4.96
N ILE A 54 -8.30 3.52 -4.55
CA ILE A 54 -7.88 3.95 -3.21
C ILE A 54 -8.22 5.42 -2.96
N GLN A 55 -8.01 6.29 -3.95
CA GLN A 55 -8.38 7.70 -3.87
C GLN A 55 -9.90 7.86 -3.66
N ARG A 56 -10.71 7.14 -4.47
CA ARG A 56 -12.17 7.15 -4.39
C ARG A 56 -12.69 6.60 -3.06
N MET A 57 -12.08 5.54 -2.51
CA MET A 57 -12.44 5.02 -1.18
C MET A 57 -12.37 6.12 -0.11
N GLY A 58 -11.29 6.92 -0.11
CA GLY A 58 -11.16 8.05 0.81
C GLY A 58 -12.24 9.11 0.59
N GLU A 59 -12.42 9.57 -0.65
CA GLU A 59 -13.41 10.61 -0.98
C GLU A 59 -14.85 10.20 -0.60
N LEU A 60 -15.24 8.96 -0.90
CA LEU A 60 -16.58 8.42 -0.61
C LEU A 60 -16.84 8.19 0.88
N THR A 61 -15.80 8.25 1.72
CA THR A 61 -15.87 8.09 3.17
C THR A 61 -15.59 9.39 3.93
N GLY A 62 -15.44 10.52 3.23
CA GLY A 62 -15.30 11.85 3.84
C GLY A 62 -13.86 12.28 4.11
N LYS A 63 -12.88 11.72 3.39
CA LYS A 63 -11.52 12.27 3.36
C LYS A 63 -11.56 13.75 2.91
N PRO A 64 -10.86 14.67 3.60
CA PRO A 64 -10.74 16.07 3.16
C PRO A 64 -10.20 16.18 1.73
N GLU A 65 -10.59 17.23 1.01
CA GLU A 65 -10.22 17.43 -0.39
C GLU A 65 -8.70 17.61 -0.56
N GLU A 66 -8.02 18.16 0.45
CA GLU A 66 -6.57 18.32 0.45
C GLU A 66 -5.82 16.99 0.64
N GLY A 67 -6.50 15.95 1.12
CA GLY A 67 -5.92 14.63 1.36
C GLY A 67 -5.69 13.87 0.05
N LYS A 68 -4.46 13.84 -0.44
CA LYS A 68 -4.07 13.06 -1.65
C LYS A 68 -3.48 11.70 -1.29
N LEU A 69 -3.08 10.92 -2.30
CA LEU A 69 -2.30 9.71 -2.08
C LEU A 69 -0.96 10.08 -1.42
N HIS A 70 -0.54 9.28 -0.45
CA HIS A 70 0.71 9.52 0.28
C HIS A 70 1.92 9.24 -0.63
N ILE A 71 2.83 10.20 -0.72
CA ILE A 71 4.12 10.07 -1.43
C ILE A 71 5.18 9.67 -0.41
N ASN A 72 5.85 8.54 -0.63
CA ASN A 72 6.91 8.08 0.27
C ASN A 72 8.15 8.98 0.13
N PRO A 73 8.72 9.53 1.23
CA PRO A 73 9.92 10.39 1.17
C PRO A 73 11.15 9.77 0.49
N ILE A 74 11.23 8.44 0.41
CA ILE A 74 12.36 7.70 -0.19
C ILE A 74 12.20 7.56 -1.72
N HIS A 75 10.99 7.77 -2.24
CA HIS A 75 10.71 7.78 -3.68
C HIS A 75 11.20 9.09 -4.32
N PRO A 76 11.64 9.12 -5.61
CA PRO A 76 11.73 8.04 -6.61
C PRO A 76 13.05 7.26 -6.64
N GLU A 77 14.00 7.57 -5.75
CA GLU A 77 15.36 7.04 -5.81
C GLU A 77 15.45 5.51 -5.67
N VAL A 78 14.49 4.89 -5.01
CA VAL A 78 14.38 3.42 -4.90
C VAL A 78 13.70 2.76 -6.10
N ASN A 79 12.88 3.50 -6.86
CA ASN A 79 12.16 2.94 -8.00
C ASN A 79 13.01 2.97 -9.28
N CYS A 80 13.90 3.96 -9.44
CA CYS A 80 14.70 4.13 -10.66
C CYS A 80 15.67 2.96 -10.95
N CYS A 81 16.00 2.19 -9.91
CA CYS A 81 16.84 0.99 -9.99
C CYS A 81 16.07 -0.28 -10.36
N LEU A 82 14.73 -0.23 -10.44
CA LEU A 82 13.89 -1.37 -10.81
C LEU A 82 13.65 -1.49 -12.32
N GLY A 83 14.14 -0.52 -13.10
CA GLY A 83 14.02 -0.50 -14.56
C GLY A 83 13.43 0.82 -15.08
N ASN A 84 13.00 0.79 -16.34
CA ASN A 84 12.53 1.98 -17.06
C ASN A 84 11.00 1.97 -17.30
N ASP A 85 10.25 1.16 -16.57
CA ASP A 85 8.79 1.16 -16.68
C ASP A 85 8.21 2.49 -16.20
N GLN A 86 7.28 3.05 -16.96
CA GLN A 86 6.67 4.35 -16.66
C GLN A 86 6.03 4.41 -15.27
N VAL A 87 5.47 3.28 -14.81
CA VAL A 87 4.87 3.13 -13.49
C VAL A 87 5.87 3.40 -12.36
N LEU A 88 7.16 3.12 -12.57
CA LEU A 88 8.20 3.32 -11.56
C LEU A 88 8.50 4.81 -11.31
N PHE A 89 8.21 5.67 -12.28
CA PHE A 89 8.40 7.12 -12.17
C PHE A 89 7.21 7.84 -11.51
N ASP A 90 6.12 7.13 -11.23
CA ASP A 90 4.94 7.70 -10.58
C ASP A 90 5.22 7.99 -9.09
N PRO A 91 5.14 9.26 -8.63
CA PRO A 91 5.47 9.66 -7.25
C PRO A 91 4.58 9.02 -6.19
N GLU A 92 3.38 8.59 -6.57
CA GLU A 92 2.41 7.99 -5.65
C GLU A 92 2.56 6.46 -5.57
N VAL A 93 3.53 5.88 -6.29
CA VAL A 93 3.77 4.43 -6.35
C VAL A 93 5.13 4.09 -5.75
N TYR A 94 5.12 3.46 -4.59
CA TYR A 94 6.32 2.91 -3.96
C TYR A 94 6.40 1.40 -4.20
N VAL A 95 7.45 0.93 -4.88
CA VAL A 95 7.62 -0.49 -5.19
C VAL A 95 8.55 -1.14 -4.18
N VAL A 96 8.07 -2.23 -3.55
CA VAL A 96 8.85 -3.04 -2.63
C VAL A 96 9.41 -4.25 -3.36
N SER A 97 10.74 -4.35 -3.45
CA SER A 97 11.44 -5.52 -3.98
C SER A 97 12.44 -6.02 -2.95
N SER A 98 12.45 -7.33 -2.68
CA SER A 98 13.38 -7.93 -1.72
C SER A 98 14.84 -7.85 -2.18
N GLU A 99 15.09 -8.01 -3.48
CA GLU A 99 16.43 -7.89 -4.07
C GLU A 99 16.94 -6.46 -3.89
N HIS A 100 16.08 -5.48 -4.16
CA HIS A 100 16.42 -4.07 -4.02
C HIS A 100 16.61 -3.63 -2.56
N ASN A 101 15.73 -4.14 -1.68
CA ASN A 101 15.79 -3.82 -0.26
C ASN A 101 17.09 -4.34 0.36
N ARG A 102 17.60 -5.49 -0.10
CA ARG A 102 18.91 -5.99 0.30
C ARG A 102 20.03 -5.02 -0.12
N ASP A 103 20.06 -4.61 -1.38
CA ASP A 103 21.14 -3.76 -1.90
C ASP A 103 21.18 -2.35 -1.27
N LYS A 104 20.01 -1.75 -0.97
CA LYS A 104 19.93 -0.39 -0.39
C LYS A 104 19.85 -0.35 1.13
N PHE A 105 19.29 -1.38 1.76
CA PHE A 105 19.03 -1.40 3.21
C PHE A 105 19.83 -2.45 4.00
N ASP A 106 20.76 -3.20 3.37
CA ASP A 106 21.66 -4.13 4.09
C ASP A 106 22.43 -3.43 5.23
N ASP A 107 22.81 -2.16 5.03
CA ASP A 107 23.46 -1.34 6.06
C ASP A 107 22.48 -0.56 6.96
N TYR A 108 21.19 -0.46 6.59
CA TYR A 108 20.20 0.26 7.39
C TYR A 108 19.74 -0.54 8.60
N LEU A 109 19.65 -1.87 8.45
CA LEU A 109 19.41 -2.82 9.53
C LEU A 109 20.71 -3.47 10.00
N ASN A 110 21.83 -2.74 10.01
CA ASN A 110 23.14 -3.29 10.35
C ASN A 110 23.15 -3.92 11.76
N THR A 111 22.86 -5.22 11.80
CA THR A 111 22.80 -6.06 13.00
C THR A 111 24.19 -6.38 13.54
N LYS A 112 25.27 -5.96 12.86
CA LYS A 112 26.65 -6.12 13.35
C LYS A 112 26.86 -5.40 14.68
N HIS A 113 26.09 -4.35 14.94
CA HIS A 113 26.03 -3.71 16.25
C HIS A 113 24.62 -3.82 16.81
N LYS A 114 24.45 -4.57 17.91
CA LYS A 114 23.19 -4.56 18.68
C LYS A 114 22.94 -3.14 19.18
N GLN A 115 22.02 -2.43 18.54
CA GLN A 115 21.54 -1.14 19.02
C GLN A 115 20.48 -1.42 20.09
N PHE A 116 20.51 -0.69 21.21
CA PHE A 116 19.43 -0.77 22.20
C PHE A 116 18.13 -0.28 21.56
N ALA A 117 17.02 -0.99 21.78
CA ALA A 117 15.70 -0.61 21.28
C ALA A 117 15.20 0.76 21.79
N SER A 118 15.88 1.34 22.79
CA SER A 118 15.63 2.68 23.31
C SER A 118 16.27 3.80 22.47
N ARG A 119 17.19 3.50 21.55
CA ARG A 119 17.74 4.52 20.64
C ARG A 119 16.66 4.97 19.66
N GLY A 120 16.21 6.20 19.79
CA GLY A 120 15.14 6.81 19.00
C GLY A 120 13.84 7.07 19.77
N TRP A 121 13.73 6.56 21.00
CA TRP A 121 12.67 6.97 21.93
C TRP A 121 13.24 8.09 22.80
N HIS A 122 12.74 9.31 22.63
CA HIS A 122 13.25 10.55 23.25
C HIS A 122 14.62 11.03 22.75
N ALA A 123 14.93 10.87 21.47
CA ALA A 123 16.04 11.62 20.89
C ALA A 123 15.58 13.07 20.65
N GLU A 124 16.14 14.02 21.41
CA GLU A 124 16.23 15.43 20.97
C GLU A 124 17.29 15.58 19.87
#